data_AF-A0A7X7XGW5-F1
#
_entry.id   AF-A0A7X7XGW5-F1
#
_cell.length_a   1.000
_cell.length_b   1.000
_cell.length_c   1.000
_cell.angle_alpha   90.00
_cell.angle_beta   90.00
_cell.angle_gamma   90.00
#
_symmetry.space_group_name_H-M   'P 1'
#
loop_
_entity.id
_entity.type
_entity.pdbx_description
1 polymer ?
#
loop_
_entity_poly.entity_id
_entity_poly.type
_entity_poly.pdbx_seq_one_letter_code
_entity_poly.pdbx_strand_id
1 'polypeptide(L)'
;MTRPRPLIVICLILWAISALSQAQLDRKWYLNYLDGVEQIKNGNYQKGIEFLEIAIAQKGKPDPNTKFYGVMRGSYIPYFYLGVAYHHMGQYELAKHNFEKSLTLGAIKELPELNDLNRYLAEINQKLAQKTTPSTGPTTPTETDADLREFQRASDLFNQGKLAEALPLLDKIKTAGGRYAGDADRLVQRIQAGQALEAEVQGLARQADEAFRKGDWAAALERYQSIYKKKPDYPNLLDLIDRCQAHVNLQRRLDDARRLAPVNPSQAEEILVAIRAEQPGFPGLEPVQRLVAEEKRKKELGDRSAAFAAYYQDGVKAFNDRNWERARRHFQDARKLAAGPDQGREIQGYLDRIEVQLKQAGQIGQLVAAARRDIQAGRKEPALQSLQQALALDPNNSEAKTLLGMLQSAGSGQAVYQTLLKNGIRDYFLGKYPESVASMKNYLSFSTEKAGLANFFIGAALVSEYYLARERSAEQLDEGRRHLREARQTAGFTLPPPVRAMLSPRILELFERGAS
;
A
#
# COMPACT_ATOMS: atom_id res chain seq x y z
N MET A 1 -43.14 -10.70 -58.14
CA MET A 1 -43.80 -9.82 -57.15
C MET A 1 -44.50 -10.70 -56.11
N THR A 2 -43.81 -11.04 -55.03
CA THR A 2 -44.32 -11.91 -53.96
C THR A 2 -44.61 -11.06 -52.73
N ARG A 3 -45.89 -10.96 -52.34
CA ARG A 3 -46.32 -10.26 -51.12
C ARG A 3 -45.79 -11.01 -49.88
N PRO A 4 -45.21 -10.34 -48.87
CA PRO A 4 -44.83 -10.99 -47.63
C PRO A 4 -46.09 -11.38 -46.83
N ARG A 5 -46.04 -12.59 -46.24
CA ARG A 5 -47.10 -13.22 -45.45
C ARG A 5 -47.32 -12.49 -44.12
N PRO A 6 -48.57 -12.40 -43.61
CA PRO A 6 -48.92 -11.62 -42.40
C PRO A 6 -48.36 -12.16 -41.07
N LEU A 7 -47.70 -13.33 -41.08
CA LEU A 7 -47.10 -13.93 -39.88
C LEU A 7 -45.75 -13.31 -39.46
N ILE A 8 -45.02 -12.65 -40.37
CA ILE A 8 -43.70 -12.06 -40.05
C ILE A 8 -43.84 -10.69 -39.35
N VAL A 9 -44.95 -9.98 -39.55
CA VAL A 9 -45.22 -8.69 -38.90
C VAL A 9 -45.64 -8.87 -37.43
N ILE A 10 -46.24 -10.00 -37.06
CA ILE A 10 -46.69 -10.28 -35.69
C ILE A 10 -45.51 -10.63 -34.76
N CYS A 11 -44.47 -11.30 -35.26
CA CYS A 11 -43.29 -11.64 -34.45
C CYS A 11 -42.37 -10.44 -34.14
N LEU A 12 -42.32 -9.41 -35.01
CA LEU A 12 -41.52 -8.21 -34.76
C LEU A 12 -42.17 -7.25 -33.74
N ILE A 13 -43.51 -7.27 -33.64
CA ILE A 13 -44.24 -6.47 -32.63
C ILE A 13 -44.15 -7.12 -31.24
N LEU A 14 -44.09 -8.45 -31.14
CA LEU A 14 -43.89 -9.18 -29.87
C LEU A 14 -42.46 -9.10 -29.32
N TRP A 15 -41.45 -8.89 -30.17
CA TRP A 15 -40.05 -8.69 -29.73
C TRP A 15 -39.79 -7.25 -29.24
N ALA A 16 -40.44 -6.25 -29.84
CA ALA A 16 -40.33 -4.85 -29.39
C ALA A 16 -41.03 -4.60 -28.03
N ILE A 17 -42.12 -5.31 -27.73
CA ILE A 17 -42.84 -5.19 -26.44
C ILE A 17 -42.10 -5.93 -25.30
N SER A 18 -41.25 -6.92 -25.61
CA SER A 18 -40.43 -7.65 -24.62
C SER A 18 -39.04 -7.02 -24.36
N ALA A 19 -38.48 -6.27 -25.31
CA ALA A 19 -37.22 -5.54 -25.10
C ALA A 19 -37.38 -4.28 -24.22
N LEU A 20 -38.53 -3.59 -24.29
CA LEU A 20 -38.81 -2.43 -23.43
C LEU A 20 -38.96 -2.80 -21.95
N SER A 21 -39.50 -4.00 -21.65
CA SER A 21 -39.70 -4.46 -20.27
C SER A 21 -38.41 -4.99 -19.62
N GLN A 22 -37.52 -5.65 -20.38
CA GLN A 22 -36.22 -6.06 -19.84
C GLN A 22 -35.30 -4.88 -19.52
N ALA A 23 -35.27 -3.84 -20.36
CA ALA A 23 -34.45 -2.65 -20.10
C ALA A 23 -34.88 -1.88 -18.82
N GLN A 24 -36.17 -1.90 -18.48
CA GLN A 24 -36.68 -1.31 -17.25
C GLN A 24 -36.43 -2.18 -16.00
N LEU A 25 -36.38 -3.50 -16.17
CA LEU A 25 -36.03 -4.46 -15.11
C LEU A 25 -34.53 -4.41 -14.74
N ASP A 26 -33.64 -4.13 -15.69
CA ASP A 26 -32.20 -3.94 -15.44
C ASP A 26 -31.85 -2.56 -14.86
N ARG A 27 -32.77 -1.60 -14.95
CA ARG A 27 -32.63 -0.26 -14.38
C ARG A 27 -32.71 -0.32 -12.86
N LYS A 28 -31.77 0.33 -12.16
CA LYS A 28 -31.69 0.31 -10.68
C LYS A 28 -32.99 0.82 -10.04
N TRP A 29 -33.43 0.13 -8.99
CA TRP A 29 -34.69 0.39 -8.27
C TRP A 29 -34.91 1.85 -7.89
N TYR A 30 -33.85 2.57 -7.49
CA TYR A 30 -33.95 3.95 -7.04
C TYR A 30 -34.23 4.92 -8.19
N LEU A 31 -33.84 4.59 -9.43
CA LEU A 31 -34.17 5.40 -10.61
C LEU A 31 -35.64 5.26 -10.95
N ASN A 32 -36.15 4.03 -10.96
CA ASN A 32 -37.57 3.77 -11.15
C ASN A 32 -38.41 4.44 -10.04
N TYR A 33 -37.91 4.44 -8.80
CA TYR A 33 -38.58 5.17 -7.71
C TYR A 33 -38.65 6.68 -7.96
N LEU A 34 -37.52 7.32 -8.27
CA LEU A 34 -37.44 8.76 -8.49
C LEU A 34 -38.31 9.21 -9.67
N ASP A 35 -38.22 8.51 -10.80
CA ASP A 35 -39.07 8.76 -11.97
C ASP A 35 -40.55 8.57 -11.64
N GLY A 36 -40.90 7.52 -10.89
CA GLY A 36 -42.28 7.27 -10.49
C GLY A 36 -42.84 8.43 -9.66
N VAL A 37 -42.08 8.94 -8.70
CA VAL A 37 -42.46 10.12 -7.90
C VAL A 37 -42.59 11.37 -8.78
N GLU A 38 -41.66 11.58 -9.72
CA GLU A 38 -41.70 12.71 -10.64
C GLU A 38 -42.91 12.66 -11.58
N GLN A 39 -43.23 11.48 -12.13
CA GLN A 39 -44.41 11.31 -12.99
C GLN A 39 -45.71 11.65 -12.24
N ILE A 40 -45.86 11.28 -10.96
CA ILE A 40 -47.10 11.62 -10.23
C ILE A 40 -47.15 13.12 -9.91
N LYS A 41 -46.01 13.76 -9.61
CA LYS A 41 -45.95 15.23 -9.45
C LYS A 41 -46.36 15.97 -10.73
N ASN A 42 -46.05 15.38 -11.88
CA ASN A 42 -46.43 15.90 -13.20
C ASN A 42 -47.86 15.55 -13.61
N GLY A 43 -48.62 14.81 -12.79
CA GLY A 43 -49.99 14.38 -13.09
C GLY A 43 -50.11 13.13 -13.97
N ASN A 44 -48.99 12.50 -14.32
CA ASN A 44 -48.92 11.27 -15.12
C ASN A 44 -49.08 10.04 -14.23
N TYR A 45 -50.21 9.91 -13.55
CA TYR A 45 -50.42 8.93 -12.47
C TYR A 45 -50.20 7.47 -12.91
N GLN A 46 -50.67 7.08 -14.10
CA GLN A 46 -50.52 5.72 -14.63
C GLN A 46 -49.04 5.34 -14.85
N LYS A 47 -48.24 6.23 -15.46
CA LYS A 47 -46.79 6.02 -15.64
C LYS A 47 -46.06 6.00 -14.30
N GLY A 48 -46.49 6.84 -13.37
CA GLY A 48 -45.98 6.85 -12.00
C GLY A 48 -46.16 5.50 -11.31
N ILE A 49 -47.34 4.89 -11.45
CA ILE A 49 -47.64 3.55 -10.92
C ILE A 49 -46.69 2.50 -11.53
N GLU A 50 -46.54 2.47 -12.85
CA GLU A 50 -45.66 1.51 -13.54
C GLU A 50 -44.22 1.57 -13.01
N PHE A 51 -43.65 2.77 -12.90
CA PHE A 51 -42.30 2.97 -12.37
C PHE A 51 -42.18 2.58 -10.89
N LEU A 52 -43.16 2.92 -10.06
CA LEU A 52 -43.16 2.57 -8.65
C LEU A 52 -43.31 1.06 -8.41
N GLU A 53 -44.12 0.37 -9.21
CA GLU A 53 -44.27 -1.09 -9.14
C GLU A 53 -42.95 -1.81 -9.46
N ILE A 54 -42.22 -1.35 -10.48
CA ILE A 54 -40.89 -1.88 -10.81
C ILE A 54 -39.90 -1.62 -9.66
N ALA A 55 -39.91 -0.42 -9.08
CA ALA A 55 -39.06 -0.09 -7.94
C ALA A 55 -39.34 -0.99 -6.73
N ILE A 56 -40.63 -1.22 -6.41
CA ILE A 56 -41.07 -2.11 -5.33
C ILE A 56 -40.66 -3.55 -5.60
N ALA A 57 -40.79 -4.03 -6.84
CA ALA A 57 -40.39 -5.38 -7.22
C ALA A 57 -38.90 -5.64 -6.97
N GLN A 58 -38.04 -4.64 -7.19
CA GLN A 58 -36.60 -4.74 -6.94
C GLN A 58 -36.22 -4.46 -5.47
N LYS A 59 -36.93 -3.56 -4.79
CA LYS A 59 -36.73 -3.23 -3.37
C LYS A 59 -38.07 -3.03 -2.68
N GLY A 60 -38.58 -4.10 -2.06
CA GLY A 60 -39.91 -4.09 -1.45
C GLY A 60 -40.03 -3.35 -0.11
N LYS A 61 -38.92 -3.15 0.61
CA LYS A 61 -38.92 -2.56 1.96
C LYS A 61 -38.71 -1.03 1.93
N PRO A 62 -39.70 -0.23 2.37
CA PRO A 62 -39.56 1.22 2.56
C PRO A 62 -38.53 1.57 3.63
N ASP A 63 -37.91 2.73 3.51
CA ASP A 63 -36.88 3.22 4.44
C ASP A 63 -36.85 4.76 4.42
N PRO A 64 -37.05 5.44 5.56
CA PRO A 64 -37.04 6.91 5.61
C PRO A 64 -35.69 7.53 5.25
N ASN A 65 -34.60 6.76 5.28
CA ASN A 65 -33.24 7.22 5.04
C ASN A 65 -32.39 6.18 4.27
N THR A 66 -32.86 5.77 3.09
CA THR A 66 -32.13 4.83 2.24
C THR A 66 -31.11 5.55 1.37
N LYS A 67 -29.95 4.90 1.19
CA LYS A 67 -28.94 5.30 0.19
C LYS A 67 -29.43 4.94 -1.22
N PHE A 68 -29.67 5.95 -2.06
CA PHE A 68 -30.02 5.76 -3.48
C PHE A 68 -28.77 5.49 -4.29
N TYR A 69 -27.83 6.44 -4.29
CA TYR A 69 -26.62 6.39 -5.09
C TYR A 69 -25.45 7.13 -4.41
N GLY A 70 -24.25 6.53 -4.39
CA GLY A 70 -23.06 7.18 -3.82
C GLY A 70 -23.22 7.62 -2.36
N VAL A 71 -23.15 8.91 -2.08
CA VAL A 71 -23.42 9.50 -0.75
C VAL A 71 -24.88 9.97 -0.59
N MET A 72 -25.69 9.92 -1.66
CA MET A 72 -27.06 10.39 -1.66
C MET A 72 -27.96 9.46 -0.87
N ARG A 73 -28.70 10.05 0.07
CA ARG A 73 -29.74 9.40 0.86
C ARG A 73 -31.05 10.16 0.73
N GLY A 74 -32.15 9.45 0.85
CA GLY A 74 -33.48 10.01 0.84
C GLY A 74 -34.51 9.02 1.34
N SER A 75 -35.74 9.49 1.48
CA SER A 75 -36.86 8.67 1.90
C SER A 75 -37.38 7.83 0.76
N TYR A 76 -37.41 6.52 0.96
CA TYR A 76 -38.00 5.55 0.06
C TYR A 76 -39.36 5.11 0.60
N ILE A 77 -40.42 5.77 0.15
CA ILE A 77 -41.82 5.54 0.59
C ILE A 77 -42.76 5.27 -0.60
N PRO A 78 -42.51 4.20 -1.38
CA PRO A 78 -43.20 3.99 -2.66
C PRO A 78 -44.72 3.75 -2.52
N TYR A 79 -45.17 3.12 -1.43
CA TYR A 79 -46.60 2.89 -1.19
C TYR A 79 -47.39 4.16 -0.91
N PHE A 80 -46.77 5.18 -0.30
CA PHE A 80 -47.41 6.49 -0.16
C PHE A 80 -47.69 7.10 -1.54
N TYR A 81 -46.68 7.12 -2.41
CA TYR A 81 -46.83 7.69 -3.75
C TYR A 81 -47.77 6.88 -4.64
N LEU A 82 -47.79 5.53 -4.54
CA LEU A 82 -48.84 4.72 -5.17
C LEU A 82 -50.23 5.10 -4.69
N GLY A 83 -50.41 5.31 -3.38
CA GLY A 83 -51.67 5.78 -2.79
C GLY A 83 -52.12 7.12 -3.39
N VAL A 84 -51.19 8.07 -3.53
CA VAL A 84 -51.44 9.38 -4.17
C VAL A 84 -51.87 9.20 -5.62
N ALA A 85 -51.16 8.38 -6.40
CA ALA A 85 -51.51 8.14 -7.81
C ALA A 85 -52.91 7.53 -7.96
N TYR A 86 -53.22 6.46 -7.22
CA TYR A 86 -54.53 5.83 -7.25
C TYR A 86 -55.65 6.77 -6.77
N HIS A 87 -55.37 7.62 -5.78
CA HIS A 87 -56.32 8.63 -5.30
C HIS A 87 -56.71 9.59 -6.42
N HIS A 88 -55.74 10.16 -7.13
CA HIS A 88 -56.00 11.09 -8.23
C HIS A 88 -56.66 10.43 -9.44
N MET A 89 -56.52 9.10 -9.60
CA MET A 89 -57.22 8.31 -10.61
C MET A 89 -58.64 7.87 -10.17
N GLY A 90 -59.09 8.24 -8.96
CA GLY A 90 -60.40 7.86 -8.42
C GLY A 90 -60.50 6.40 -7.97
N GLN A 91 -59.38 5.68 -7.91
CA GLN A 91 -59.30 4.28 -7.48
C GLN A 91 -59.14 4.20 -5.96
N TYR A 92 -60.17 4.68 -5.24
CA TYR A 92 -60.11 4.95 -3.80
C TYR A 92 -59.81 3.71 -2.93
N GLU A 93 -60.24 2.51 -3.33
CA GLU A 93 -59.93 1.27 -2.60
C GLU A 93 -58.43 0.90 -2.70
N LEU A 94 -57.86 1.00 -3.90
CA LEU A 94 -56.43 0.76 -4.12
C LEU A 94 -55.57 1.83 -3.46
N ALA A 95 -56.05 3.08 -3.47
CA ALA A 95 -55.41 4.18 -2.76
C ALA A 95 -55.37 3.92 -1.25
N LYS A 96 -56.51 3.55 -0.65
CA LYS A 96 -56.63 3.22 0.77
C LYS A 96 -55.68 2.08 1.16
N HIS A 97 -55.70 0.98 0.41
CA HIS A 97 -54.82 -0.16 0.65
C HIS A 97 -53.33 0.23 0.68
N ASN A 98 -52.89 1.04 -0.29
CA ASN A 98 -51.49 1.47 -0.36
C ASN A 98 -51.10 2.45 0.76
N PHE A 99 -52.00 3.34 1.18
CA PHE A 99 -51.77 4.20 2.34
C PHE A 99 -51.70 3.42 3.65
N GLU A 100 -52.60 2.47 3.88
CA GLU A 100 -52.56 1.57 5.05
C GLU A 100 -51.28 0.73 5.08
N LYS A 101 -50.84 0.25 3.90
CA LYS A 101 -49.57 -0.46 3.75
C LYS A 101 -48.37 0.44 4.07
N SER A 102 -48.39 1.71 3.65
CA SER A 102 -47.36 2.70 4.01
C SER A 102 -47.28 2.93 5.53
N LEU A 103 -48.43 3.05 6.20
CA LEU A 103 -48.52 3.18 7.66
C LEU A 103 -47.99 1.93 8.38
N THR A 104 -48.35 0.74 7.89
CA THR A 104 -47.97 -0.55 8.47
C THR A 104 -46.45 -0.76 8.38
N LEU A 105 -45.84 -0.41 7.25
CA LEU A 105 -44.39 -0.55 7.04
C LEU A 105 -43.58 0.54 7.75
N GLY A 106 -44.23 1.58 8.27
CA GLY A 106 -43.69 2.47 9.30
C GLY A 106 -42.72 3.55 8.83
N ALA A 107 -42.10 3.42 7.65
CA ALA A 107 -41.13 4.39 7.14
C ALA A 107 -41.68 5.83 7.02
N ILE A 108 -42.99 5.99 6.79
CA ILE A 108 -43.62 7.30 6.68
C ILE A 108 -43.86 8.00 8.03
N LYS A 109 -43.79 7.28 9.16
CA LYS A 109 -44.18 7.82 10.47
C LYS A 109 -43.30 8.97 10.95
N GLU A 110 -42.06 9.01 10.48
CA GLU A 110 -41.07 10.03 10.84
C GLU A 110 -40.95 11.14 9.78
N LEU A 111 -41.83 11.12 8.77
CA LEU A 111 -41.75 12.01 7.62
C LEU A 111 -42.93 13.00 7.57
N PRO A 112 -42.75 14.22 7.06
CA PRO A 112 -43.82 15.21 6.90
C PRO A 112 -45.04 14.71 6.10
N GLU A 113 -44.80 13.81 5.14
CA GLU A 113 -45.80 13.19 4.27
C GLU A 113 -46.88 12.39 5.03
N LEU A 114 -46.65 12.07 6.31
CA LEU A 114 -47.67 11.46 7.18
C LEU A 114 -48.94 12.32 7.28
N ASN A 115 -48.79 13.65 7.31
CA ASN A 115 -49.93 14.56 7.40
C ASN A 115 -50.79 14.51 6.13
N ASP A 116 -50.13 14.50 4.97
CA ASP A 116 -50.80 14.37 3.68
C ASP A 116 -51.49 13.02 3.54
N LEU A 117 -50.84 11.93 3.97
CA LEU A 117 -51.43 10.60 3.99
C LEU A 117 -52.72 10.58 4.81
N ASN A 118 -52.70 11.14 6.03
CA ASN A 118 -53.89 11.17 6.90
C ASN A 118 -55.04 11.96 6.29
N ARG A 119 -54.73 13.09 5.62
CA ARG A 119 -55.72 13.87 4.86
C ARG A 119 -56.32 13.05 3.72
N TYR A 120 -55.50 12.39 2.90
CA TYR A 120 -55.99 11.53 1.82
C TYR A 120 -56.87 10.39 2.34
N LEU A 121 -56.50 9.75 3.44
CA LEU A 121 -57.34 8.71 4.05
C LEU A 121 -58.70 9.24 4.52
N ALA A 122 -58.76 10.44 5.10
CA ALA A 122 -60.01 11.07 5.50
C ALA A 122 -60.92 11.34 4.29
N GLU A 123 -60.36 11.93 3.22
CA GLU A 123 -61.09 12.19 1.96
C GLU A 123 -61.59 10.89 1.30
N ILE A 124 -60.75 9.87 1.26
CA ILE A 124 -61.10 8.55 0.72
C ILE A 124 -62.27 7.93 1.51
N ASN A 125 -62.19 7.93 2.83
CA ASN A 125 -63.25 7.35 3.67
C ASN A 125 -64.58 8.09 3.49
N GLN A 126 -64.57 9.41 3.32
CA GLN A 126 -65.78 10.19 3.01
C GLN A 126 -66.36 9.79 1.64
N LYS A 127 -65.53 9.68 0.60
CA LYS A 127 -65.96 9.33 -0.75
C LYS A 127 -66.46 7.89 -0.87
N LEU A 128 -65.84 6.96 -0.16
CA LEU A 128 -66.31 5.57 -0.08
C LEU A 128 -67.65 5.47 0.68
N ALA A 129 -67.85 6.30 1.72
CA ALA A 129 -69.12 6.40 2.45
C ALA A 129 -70.25 7.10 1.65
N GLN A 130 -69.92 8.00 0.73
CA GLN A 130 -70.91 8.62 -0.17
C GLN A 130 -71.36 7.68 -1.30
N LYS A 131 -70.54 6.68 -1.66
CA LYS A 131 -70.85 5.71 -2.72
C LYS A 131 -71.96 4.70 -2.33
N THR A 132 -72.41 4.70 -1.08
CA THR A 132 -73.49 3.86 -0.54
C THR A 132 -74.85 4.57 -0.41
N THR A 133 -75.02 5.77 -0.97
CA THR A 133 -76.36 6.43 -1.06
C THR A 133 -76.61 6.98 -2.48
N PRO A 134 -77.73 6.65 -3.13
CA PRO A 134 -78.01 7.11 -4.49
C PRO A 134 -78.53 8.54 -4.49
N SER A 135 -77.92 9.43 -5.28
CA SER A 135 -78.51 10.72 -5.62
C SER A 135 -78.41 10.95 -7.13
N THR A 136 -79.60 11.08 -7.72
CA THR A 136 -79.93 11.44 -9.09
C THR A 136 -79.89 12.95 -9.29
N GLY A 137 -79.40 13.42 -10.43
CA GLY A 137 -79.71 14.77 -10.93
C GLY A 137 -78.71 15.32 -11.95
N PRO A 138 -79.04 15.33 -13.25
CA PRO A 138 -78.24 15.93 -14.32
C PRO A 138 -78.69 17.38 -14.62
N THR A 139 -77.77 18.25 -15.05
CA THR A 139 -78.11 19.50 -15.74
C THR A 139 -77.27 19.67 -16.99
N THR A 140 -77.97 19.89 -18.10
CA THR A 140 -77.53 20.07 -19.49
C THR A 140 -76.89 21.46 -19.72
N PRO A 141 -76.11 21.64 -20.81
CA PRO A 141 -75.14 22.71 -21.01
C PRO A 141 -75.64 23.89 -21.85
N THR A 142 -75.19 25.11 -21.56
CA THR A 142 -75.36 26.26 -22.48
C THR A 142 -74.26 27.29 -22.22
N GLU A 143 -73.55 27.71 -23.27
CA GLU A 143 -72.40 28.67 -23.31
C GLU A 143 -71.15 28.34 -22.48
N THR A 144 -71.29 27.82 -21.27
CA THR A 144 -70.20 27.30 -20.43
C THR A 144 -69.45 26.11 -21.03
N ASP A 145 -70.02 25.45 -22.03
CA ASP A 145 -69.47 24.26 -22.68
C ASP A 145 -68.35 24.56 -23.68
N ALA A 146 -68.40 25.71 -24.36
CA ALA A 146 -67.42 26.04 -25.39
C ALA A 146 -66.07 26.41 -24.75
N ASP A 147 -66.09 27.32 -23.77
CA ASP A 147 -64.90 27.69 -22.98
C ASP A 147 -64.34 26.49 -22.21
N LEU A 148 -65.21 25.64 -21.66
CA LEU A 148 -64.81 24.41 -21.01
C LEU A 148 -64.16 23.43 -22.00
N ARG A 149 -64.72 23.24 -23.20
CA ARG A 149 -64.12 22.37 -24.23
C ARG A 149 -62.79 22.90 -24.73
N GLU A 150 -62.66 24.22 -24.91
CA GLU A 150 -61.40 24.83 -25.36
C GLU A 150 -60.31 24.73 -24.28
N PHE A 151 -60.67 24.98 -23.02
CA PHE A 151 -59.78 24.77 -21.88
C PHE A 151 -59.42 23.29 -21.67
N GLN A 152 -60.39 22.37 -21.78
CA GLN A 152 -60.14 20.92 -21.73
C GLN A 152 -59.18 20.48 -22.81
N ARG A 153 -59.38 20.93 -24.06
CA ARG A 153 -58.45 20.64 -25.16
C ARG A 153 -57.03 21.15 -24.86
N ALA A 154 -56.91 22.38 -24.36
CA ALA A 154 -55.62 22.95 -24.01
C ALA A 154 -54.94 22.19 -22.84
N SER A 155 -55.72 21.79 -21.83
CA SER A 155 -55.27 20.96 -20.72
C SER A 155 -54.89 19.54 -21.17
N ASP A 156 -55.62 18.94 -22.10
CA ASP A 156 -55.33 17.61 -22.65
C ASP A 156 -54.01 17.63 -23.43
N LEU A 157 -53.78 18.67 -24.23
CA LEU A 157 -52.51 18.86 -24.92
C LEU A 157 -51.35 19.06 -23.94
N PHE A 158 -51.56 19.82 -22.87
CA PHE A 158 -50.59 19.97 -21.78
C PHE A 158 -50.29 18.63 -21.10
N ASN A 159 -51.32 17.87 -20.72
CA ASN A 159 -51.20 16.55 -20.09
C ASN A 159 -50.56 15.50 -21.01
N GLN A 160 -50.75 15.63 -22.32
CA GLN A 160 -50.09 14.80 -23.34
C GLN A 160 -48.62 15.22 -23.59
N GLY A 161 -48.13 16.29 -22.95
CA GLY A 161 -46.78 16.82 -23.17
C GLY A 161 -46.61 17.58 -24.49
N LYS A 162 -47.70 17.86 -25.23
CA LYS A 162 -47.69 18.64 -26.49
C LYS A 162 -47.66 20.14 -26.19
N LEU A 163 -46.61 20.58 -25.48
CA LEU A 163 -46.52 21.93 -24.93
C LEU A 163 -46.54 23.02 -26.02
N ALA A 164 -45.99 22.74 -27.20
CA ALA A 164 -45.98 23.67 -28.33
C ALA A 164 -47.39 23.94 -28.90
N GLU A 165 -48.30 22.97 -28.80
CA GLU A 165 -49.70 23.11 -29.22
C GLU A 165 -50.58 23.64 -28.07
N ALA A 166 -50.26 23.28 -26.83
CA ALA A 166 -50.99 23.73 -25.64
C ALA A 166 -50.80 25.22 -25.35
N LEU A 167 -49.55 25.72 -25.43
CA LEU A 167 -49.19 27.09 -25.07
C LEU A 167 -50.02 28.17 -25.80
N PRO A 168 -50.16 28.18 -27.14
CA PRO A 168 -50.93 29.23 -27.82
C PRO A 168 -52.43 29.19 -27.48
N LEU A 169 -53.00 28.00 -27.22
CA LEU A 169 -54.40 27.88 -26.79
C LEU A 169 -54.60 28.40 -25.36
N LEU A 170 -53.67 28.08 -24.45
CA LEU A 170 -53.69 28.59 -23.08
C LEU A 170 -53.52 30.11 -23.03
N ASP A 171 -52.62 30.68 -23.86
CA ASP A 171 -52.46 32.14 -23.96
C ASP A 171 -53.72 32.83 -24.52
N LYS A 172 -54.41 32.20 -25.49
CA LYS A 172 -55.70 32.69 -25.99
C LYS A 172 -56.77 32.69 -24.89
N ILE A 173 -56.89 31.62 -24.12
CA ILE A 173 -57.87 31.53 -23.00
C ILE A 173 -57.53 32.54 -21.90
N LYS A 174 -56.24 32.70 -21.58
CA LYS A 174 -55.75 33.70 -20.62
C LYS A 174 -56.11 35.13 -21.03
N THR A 175 -55.92 35.47 -22.31
CA THR A 175 -56.15 36.83 -22.84
C THR A 175 -57.63 37.14 -23.08
N ALA A 176 -58.44 36.14 -23.44
CA ALA A 176 -59.90 36.29 -23.60
C ALA A 176 -60.63 36.58 -22.27
N GLY A 177 -60.02 36.23 -21.13
CA GLY A 177 -60.63 36.39 -19.81
C GLY A 177 -61.67 35.31 -19.49
N GLY A 178 -62.43 35.50 -18.41
CA GLY A 178 -63.50 34.57 -18.01
C GLY A 178 -63.07 33.50 -16.99
N ARG A 179 -63.92 32.47 -16.81
CA ARG A 179 -63.86 31.52 -15.69
C ARG A 179 -62.55 30.71 -15.62
N TYR A 180 -61.95 30.39 -16.76
CA TYR A 180 -60.75 29.55 -16.85
C TYR A 180 -59.45 30.33 -17.08
N ALA A 181 -59.50 31.67 -17.15
CA ALA A 181 -58.32 32.48 -17.45
C ALA A 181 -57.20 32.32 -16.40
N GLY A 182 -57.56 32.24 -15.11
CA GLY A 182 -56.60 31.99 -14.03
C GLY A 182 -56.01 30.57 -14.04
N ASP A 183 -56.78 29.57 -14.48
CA ASP A 183 -56.27 28.20 -14.66
C ASP A 183 -55.34 28.11 -15.85
N ALA A 184 -55.69 28.77 -16.96
CA ALA A 184 -54.85 28.86 -18.15
C ALA A 184 -53.53 29.59 -17.83
N ASP A 185 -53.55 30.70 -17.09
CA ASP A 185 -52.33 31.40 -16.65
C ASP A 185 -51.40 30.51 -15.83
N ARG A 186 -51.94 29.73 -14.88
CA ARG A 186 -51.15 28.76 -14.11
C ARG A 186 -50.49 27.70 -15.00
N LEU A 187 -51.19 27.21 -16.03
CA LEU A 187 -50.62 26.26 -16.98
C LEU A 187 -49.54 26.91 -17.86
N VAL A 188 -49.76 28.14 -18.34
CA VAL A 188 -48.73 28.92 -19.08
C VAL A 188 -47.48 29.11 -18.22
N GLN A 189 -47.62 29.54 -16.97
CA GLN A 189 -46.49 29.72 -16.05
C GLN A 189 -45.73 28.41 -15.83
N ARG A 190 -46.42 27.26 -15.71
CA ARG A 190 -45.78 25.94 -15.60
C ARG A 190 -45.00 25.57 -16.87
N ILE A 191 -45.55 25.83 -18.07
CA ILE A 191 -44.85 25.58 -19.34
C ILE A 191 -43.59 26.45 -19.43
N GLN A 192 -43.71 27.75 -19.16
CA GLN A 192 -42.59 28.68 -19.22
C GLN A 192 -41.50 28.35 -18.19
N ALA A 193 -41.88 27.99 -16.96
CA ALA A 193 -40.94 27.54 -15.94
C ALA A 193 -40.20 26.25 -16.37
N GLY A 194 -40.91 25.29 -16.98
CA GLY A 194 -40.30 24.08 -17.53
C GLY A 194 -39.32 24.38 -18.68
N GLN A 195 -39.68 25.28 -19.60
CA GLN A 195 -38.79 25.72 -20.69
C GLN A 195 -37.54 26.44 -20.17
N ALA A 196 -37.69 27.32 -19.17
CA ALA A 196 -36.58 28.02 -18.55
C ALA A 196 -35.62 27.06 -17.83
N LEU A 197 -36.17 26.08 -17.09
CA LEU A 197 -35.39 25.02 -16.44
C LEU A 197 -34.62 24.20 -17.48
N GLU A 198 -35.25 23.82 -18.58
CA GLU A 198 -34.62 23.06 -19.66
C GLU A 198 -33.45 23.86 -20.30
N ALA A 199 -33.65 25.15 -20.57
CA ALA A 199 -32.60 26.01 -21.10
C ALA A 199 -31.40 26.16 -20.13
N GLU A 200 -31.68 26.29 -18.83
CA GLU A 200 -30.66 26.32 -17.78
C GLU A 200 -29.87 25.01 -17.73
N VAL A 201 -30.55 23.87 -17.71
CA VAL A 201 -29.95 22.53 -17.71
C VAL A 201 -29.08 22.31 -18.94
N GLN A 202 -29.52 22.71 -20.13
CA GLN A 202 -28.73 22.63 -21.36
C GLN A 202 -27.50 23.56 -21.33
N GLY A 203 -27.61 24.73 -20.69
CA GLY A 203 -26.47 25.61 -20.42
C GLY A 203 -25.43 24.94 -19.53
N LEU A 204 -25.86 24.36 -18.41
CA LEU A 204 -25.01 23.61 -17.49
C LEU A 204 -24.35 22.41 -18.16
N ALA A 205 -25.11 21.66 -18.96
CA ALA A 205 -24.60 20.48 -19.67
C ALA A 205 -23.47 20.84 -20.64
N ARG A 206 -23.67 21.87 -21.47
CA ARG A 206 -22.62 22.36 -22.39
C ARG A 206 -21.35 22.75 -21.65
N GLN A 207 -21.49 23.44 -20.52
CA GLN A 207 -20.35 23.85 -19.70
C GLN A 207 -19.67 22.65 -19.02
N ALA A 208 -20.44 21.65 -18.58
CA ALA A 208 -19.91 20.41 -17.99
C ALA A 208 -19.12 19.60 -19.03
N ASP A 209 -19.69 19.42 -20.22
CA ASP A 209 -19.04 18.69 -21.34
C ASP A 209 -17.77 19.39 -21.81
N GLU A 210 -17.75 20.73 -21.82
CA GLU A 210 -16.55 21.51 -22.13
C GLU A 210 -15.46 21.33 -21.07
N ALA A 211 -15.82 21.44 -19.78
CA ALA A 211 -14.89 21.22 -18.68
C ALA A 211 -14.33 19.79 -18.72
N PHE A 212 -15.17 18.80 -18.98
CA PHE A 212 -14.77 17.40 -19.10
C PHE A 212 -13.74 17.20 -20.23
N ARG A 213 -14.00 17.76 -21.42
CA ARG A 213 -13.06 17.69 -22.56
C ARG A 213 -11.73 18.39 -22.29
N LYS A 214 -11.72 19.45 -21.49
CA LYS A 214 -10.50 20.15 -21.07
C LYS A 214 -9.71 19.42 -19.99
N GLY A 215 -10.26 18.33 -19.43
CA GLY A 215 -9.67 17.63 -18.28
C GLY A 215 -9.93 18.33 -16.95
N ASP A 216 -10.82 19.32 -16.90
CA ASP A 216 -11.27 19.94 -15.65
C ASP A 216 -12.44 19.13 -15.08
N TRP A 217 -12.12 17.91 -14.62
CA TRP A 217 -13.12 16.96 -14.14
C TRP A 217 -13.82 17.41 -12.85
N ALA A 218 -13.17 18.27 -12.05
CA ALA A 218 -13.79 18.82 -10.85
C ALA A 218 -14.90 19.82 -11.20
N ALA A 219 -14.63 20.75 -12.12
CA ALA A 219 -15.67 21.67 -12.60
C ALA A 219 -16.77 20.93 -13.37
N ALA A 220 -16.43 19.91 -14.16
CA ALA A 220 -17.42 19.07 -14.83
C ALA A 220 -18.34 18.35 -13.82
N LEU A 221 -17.75 17.73 -12.78
CA LEU A 221 -18.48 17.05 -11.71
C LEU A 221 -19.47 17.99 -11.00
N GLU A 222 -19.02 19.18 -10.61
CA GLU A 222 -19.87 20.18 -9.96
C GLU A 222 -21.09 20.55 -10.81
N ARG A 223 -20.86 20.77 -12.11
CA ARG A 223 -21.91 21.14 -13.07
C ARG A 223 -22.89 20.00 -13.29
N TYR A 224 -22.42 18.76 -13.46
CA TYR A 224 -23.32 17.60 -13.55
C TYR A 224 -24.11 17.37 -12.25
N GLN A 225 -23.52 17.58 -11.08
CA GLN A 225 -24.25 17.53 -9.81
C GLN A 225 -25.31 18.63 -9.69
N SER A 226 -25.05 19.82 -10.25
CA SER A 226 -26.06 20.89 -10.35
C SER A 226 -27.23 20.48 -11.24
N ILE A 227 -26.95 19.87 -12.40
CA ILE A 227 -27.99 19.29 -13.26
C ILE A 227 -28.78 18.24 -12.48
N TYR A 228 -28.13 17.38 -11.71
CA TYR A 228 -28.80 16.33 -10.94
C TYR A 228 -29.81 16.90 -9.94
N LYS A 229 -29.48 18.01 -9.27
CA LYS A 229 -30.37 18.71 -8.33
C LYS A 229 -31.61 19.30 -9.03
N LYS A 230 -31.49 19.65 -10.31
CA LYS A 230 -32.52 20.34 -11.10
C LYS A 230 -33.37 19.39 -11.93
N LYS A 231 -32.73 18.37 -12.52
CA LYS A 231 -33.29 17.41 -13.47
C LYS A 231 -32.61 16.05 -13.31
N PRO A 232 -33.06 15.21 -12.35
CA PRO A 232 -32.46 13.90 -12.07
C PRO A 232 -32.54 12.91 -13.23
N ASP A 233 -33.55 13.06 -14.11
CA ASP A 233 -33.79 12.21 -15.28
C ASP A 233 -32.96 12.60 -16.52
N TYR A 234 -32.03 13.57 -16.39
CA TYR A 234 -31.18 13.99 -17.50
C TYR A 234 -30.38 12.80 -18.07
N PRO A 235 -30.34 12.62 -19.41
CA PRO A 235 -29.75 11.44 -20.03
C PRO A 235 -28.30 11.18 -19.59
N ASN A 236 -28.01 9.92 -19.20
CA ASN A 236 -26.68 9.44 -18.80
C ASN A 236 -26.01 10.22 -17.67
N LEU A 237 -26.74 11.06 -16.92
CA LEU A 237 -26.15 11.99 -15.96
C LEU A 237 -25.33 11.30 -14.87
N LEU A 238 -25.81 10.18 -14.34
CA LEU A 238 -25.11 9.46 -13.28
C LEU A 238 -23.80 8.84 -13.77
N ASP A 239 -23.78 8.27 -14.97
CA ASP A 239 -22.55 7.74 -15.58
C ASP A 239 -21.53 8.87 -15.83
N LEU A 240 -21.98 10.05 -16.26
CA LEU A 240 -21.12 11.22 -16.41
C LEU A 240 -20.53 11.67 -15.06
N ILE A 241 -21.35 11.70 -14.00
CA ILE A 241 -20.90 12.00 -12.62
C ILE A 241 -19.84 10.99 -12.17
N ASP A 242 -20.07 9.69 -12.41
CA ASP A 242 -19.15 8.61 -12.01
C ASP A 242 -17.80 8.70 -12.71
N ARG A 243 -17.82 8.93 -14.02
CA ARG A 243 -16.61 9.14 -14.80
C ARG A 243 -15.82 10.33 -14.30
N CYS A 244 -16.49 11.45 -14.02
CA CYS A 244 -15.82 12.62 -13.44
C CYS A 244 -15.22 12.30 -12.07
N GLN A 245 -15.97 11.61 -11.20
CA GLN A 245 -15.48 11.24 -9.87
C GLN A 245 -14.26 10.32 -9.93
N ALA A 246 -14.25 9.35 -10.85
CA ALA A 246 -13.10 8.50 -11.11
C ALA A 246 -11.87 9.31 -11.54
N HIS A 247 -12.02 10.24 -12.50
CA HIS A 247 -10.92 11.09 -12.93
C HIS A 247 -10.43 12.04 -11.82
N VAL A 248 -11.32 12.64 -11.02
CA VAL A 248 -10.94 13.47 -9.86
C VAL A 248 -10.12 12.65 -8.85
N ASN A 249 -10.52 11.40 -8.60
CA ASN A 249 -9.78 10.51 -7.70
C ASN A 249 -8.38 10.17 -8.24
N LEU A 250 -8.25 9.88 -9.54
CA LEU A 250 -6.96 9.65 -10.19
C LEU A 250 -6.08 10.91 -10.16
N GLN A 251 -6.66 12.08 -10.42
CA GLN A 251 -5.95 13.36 -10.37
C GLN A 251 -5.37 13.62 -8.98
N ARG A 252 -6.16 13.42 -7.92
CA ARG A 252 -5.70 13.56 -6.54
C ARG A 252 -4.52 12.63 -6.23
N ARG A 253 -4.61 11.36 -6.63
CA ARG A 253 -3.52 10.38 -6.45
C ARG A 253 -2.26 10.80 -7.23
N LEU A 254 -2.42 11.33 -8.43
CA LEU A 254 -1.32 11.85 -9.22
C LEU A 254 -0.62 13.03 -8.52
N ASP A 255 -1.40 13.93 -7.91
CA ASP A 255 -0.88 15.06 -7.14
C ASP A 255 -0.23 14.62 -5.82
N ASP A 256 -0.71 13.55 -5.18
CA ASP A 256 -0.05 12.89 -4.05
C ASP A 256 1.31 12.30 -4.48
N ALA A 257 1.36 11.58 -5.60
CA ALA A 257 2.59 11.03 -6.14
C ALA A 257 3.62 12.13 -6.46
N ARG A 258 3.17 13.26 -7.04
CA ARG A 258 4.04 14.42 -7.31
C ARG A 258 4.63 15.01 -6.02
N ARG A 259 3.83 15.13 -4.95
CA ARG A 259 4.31 15.63 -3.65
C ARG A 259 5.26 14.66 -2.96
N LEU A 260 5.03 13.36 -3.12
CA LEU A 260 5.88 12.32 -2.54
C LEU A 260 7.20 12.14 -3.28
N ALA A 261 7.27 12.44 -4.58
CA ALA A 261 8.47 12.23 -5.39
C ALA A 261 9.80 12.71 -4.74
N PRO A 262 9.93 13.94 -4.21
CA PRO A 262 11.18 14.39 -3.58
C PRO A 262 11.49 13.75 -2.22
N VAL A 263 10.49 13.21 -1.51
CA VAL A 263 10.66 12.70 -0.13
C VAL A 263 10.77 11.17 -0.13
N ASN A 264 9.88 10.51 -0.86
CA ASN A 264 9.77 9.07 -0.95
C ASN A 264 9.42 8.65 -2.39
N PRO A 265 10.40 8.64 -3.30
CA PRO A 265 10.16 8.35 -4.71
C PRO A 265 9.69 6.90 -4.97
N SER A 266 10.01 5.95 -4.09
CA SER A 266 9.50 4.57 -4.19
C SER A 266 7.99 4.50 -3.97
N GLN A 267 7.49 5.17 -2.93
CA GLN A 267 6.05 5.24 -2.68
C GLN A 267 5.31 6.02 -3.77
N ALA A 268 5.93 7.09 -4.28
CA ALA A 268 5.37 7.81 -5.43
C ALA A 268 5.23 6.90 -6.67
N GLU A 269 6.21 6.04 -6.94
CA GLU A 269 6.15 5.07 -8.04
C GLU A 269 5.02 4.06 -7.88
N GLU A 270 4.79 3.51 -6.68
CA GLU A 270 3.68 2.60 -6.40
C GLU A 270 2.32 3.22 -6.77
N ILE A 271 2.14 4.50 -6.42
CA ILE A 271 0.92 5.25 -6.78
C ILE A 271 0.80 5.37 -8.30
N LEU A 272 1.89 5.70 -9.00
CA LEU A 272 1.89 5.83 -10.47
C LEU A 272 1.60 4.49 -11.17
N VAL A 273 2.12 3.37 -10.65
CA VAL A 273 1.84 2.03 -11.15
C VAL A 273 0.35 1.71 -11.03
N ALA A 274 -0.24 2.01 -9.87
CA ALA A 274 -1.67 1.80 -9.65
C ALA A 274 -2.53 2.68 -10.56
N ILE A 275 -2.18 3.97 -10.75
CA ILE A 275 -2.88 4.85 -11.71
C ILE A 275 -2.76 4.30 -13.13
N ARG A 276 -1.58 3.85 -13.55
CA ARG A 276 -1.37 3.27 -14.89
C ARG A 276 -2.18 2.01 -15.12
N ALA A 277 -2.29 1.15 -14.11
CA ALA A 277 -3.08 -0.08 -14.20
C ALA A 277 -4.57 0.22 -14.40
N GLU A 278 -5.08 1.29 -13.78
CA GLU A 278 -6.47 1.74 -13.93
C GLU A 278 -6.70 2.52 -15.23
N GLN A 279 -5.79 3.43 -15.58
CA GLN A 279 -5.88 4.27 -16.78
C GLN A 279 -4.47 4.56 -17.35
N PRO A 280 -3.98 3.75 -18.31
CA PRO A 280 -2.62 3.84 -18.83
C PRO A 280 -2.26 5.21 -19.43
N GLY A 281 -3.24 5.88 -20.04
CA GLY A 281 -3.09 7.19 -20.68
C GLY A 281 -3.62 8.35 -19.84
N PHE A 282 -3.61 8.26 -18.51
CA PHE A 282 -4.11 9.34 -17.66
C PHE A 282 -3.29 10.64 -17.89
N PRO A 283 -3.93 11.80 -18.16
CA PRO A 283 -3.22 13.05 -18.40
C PRO A 283 -2.30 13.43 -17.25
N GLY A 284 -1.08 13.89 -17.57
CA GLY A 284 -0.10 14.31 -16.56
C GLY A 284 0.72 13.18 -15.92
N LEU A 285 0.44 11.91 -16.24
CA LEU A 285 1.18 10.76 -15.69
C LEU A 285 2.67 10.78 -16.08
N GLU A 286 2.97 11.00 -17.36
CA GLU A 286 4.34 11.01 -17.90
C GLU A 286 5.28 12.05 -17.25
N PRO A 287 4.89 13.34 -17.10
CA PRO A 287 5.69 14.30 -16.34
C PRO A 287 6.02 13.86 -14.92
N VAL A 288 5.05 13.28 -14.19
CA VAL A 288 5.27 12.85 -12.79
C VAL A 288 6.16 11.61 -12.74
N GLN A 289 6.02 10.69 -13.68
CA GLN A 289 6.91 9.53 -13.78
C GLN A 289 8.37 9.95 -14.02
N ARG A 290 8.61 10.92 -14.90
CA ARG A 290 9.96 11.45 -15.13
C ARG A 290 10.56 12.07 -13.86
N LEU A 291 9.76 12.84 -13.12
CA LEU A 291 10.16 13.41 -11.84
C LEU A 291 10.54 12.31 -10.83
N VAL A 292 9.69 11.29 -10.67
CA VAL A 292 9.96 10.17 -9.76
C VAL A 292 11.24 9.44 -10.14
N ALA A 293 11.45 9.17 -11.43
CA ALA A 293 12.66 8.52 -11.92
C ALA A 293 13.93 9.36 -11.66
N GLU A 294 13.84 10.69 -11.82
CA GLU A 294 14.93 11.61 -11.53
C GLU A 294 15.29 11.61 -10.03
N GLU A 295 14.29 11.73 -9.15
CA GLU A 295 14.49 11.74 -7.70
C GLU A 295 15.01 10.40 -7.17
N LYS A 296 14.54 9.26 -7.72
CA LYS A 296 15.14 7.95 -7.45
C LYS A 296 16.63 7.92 -7.77
N ARG A 297 16.99 8.37 -8.97
CA ARG A 297 18.38 8.36 -9.43
C ARG A 297 19.27 9.26 -8.56
N LYS A 298 18.77 10.43 -8.14
CA LYS A 298 19.48 11.31 -7.19
C LYS A 298 19.72 10.61 -5.86
N LYS A 299 18.69 9.96 -5.30
CA LYS A 299 18.79 9.23 -4.04
C LYS A 299 19.79 8.07 -4.14
N GLU A 300 19.70 7.24 -5.17
CA GLU A 300 20.63 6.13 -5.41
C GLU A 300 22.07 6.61 -5.55
N LEU A 301 22.29 7.73 -6.26
CA LEU A 301 23.62 8.34 -6.39
C LEU A 301 24.15 8.82 -5.03
N GLY A 302 23.29 9.46 -4.22
CA GLY A 302 23.62 9.90 -2.86
C GLY A 302 23.98 8.73 -1.95
N ASP A 303 23.15 7.69 -1.91
CA ASP A 303 23.36 6.49 -1.11
C ASP A 303 24.65 5.77 -1.52
N ARG A 304 24.89 5.64 -2.84
CA ARG A 304 26.12 5.06 -3.38
C ARG A 304 27.36 5.88 -3.00
N SER A 305 27.28 7.21 -3.07
CA SER A 305 28.37 8.10 -2.68
C SER A 305 28.68 8.01 -1.17
N ALA A 306 27.64 7.92 -0.32
CA ALA A 306 27.81 7.75 1.11
C ALA A 306 28.44 6.40 1.45
N ALA A 307 27.96 5.31 0.84
CA ALA A 307 28.53 3.98 1.01
C ALA A 307 29.98 3.91 0.53
N PHE A 308 30.29 4.52 -0.63
CA PHE A 308 31.67 4.66 -1.11
C PHE A 308 32.57 5.32 -0.06
N ALA A 309 32.15 6.47 0.48
CA ALA A 309 32.93 7.21 1.47
C ALA A 309 33.19 6.39 2.74
N ALA A 310 32.19 5.66 3.22
CA ALA A 310 32.34 4.78 4.39
C ALA A 310 33.38 3.66 4.14
N TYR A 311 33.23 2.90 3.05
CA TYR A 311 34.19 1.83 2.72
C TYR A 311 35.60 2.37 2.48
N TYR A 312 35.72 3.53 1.82
CA TYR A 312 37.02 4.16 1.60
C TYR A 312 37.69 4.55 2.93
N GLN A 313 36.97 5.20 3.84
CA GLN A 313 37.49 5.58 5.16
C GLN A 313 37.90 4.37 6.01
N ASP A 314 37.06 3.32 6.04
CA ASP A 314 37.38 2.08 6.74
C ASP A 314 38.61 1.36 6.12
N GLY A 315 38.75 1.41 4.80
CA GLY A 315 39.91 0.91 4.08
C GLY A 315 41.19 1.63 4.46
N VAL A 316 41.17 2.97 4.49
CA VAL A 316 42.31 3.80 4.91
C VAL A 316 42.67 3.55 6.37
N LYS A 317 41.68 3.46 7.27
CA LYS A 317 41.91 3.14 8.68
C LYS A 317 42.60 1.78 8.84
N ALA A 318 42.03 0.73 8.23
CA ALA A 318 42.61 -0.61 8.29
C ALA A 318 44.01 -0.68 7.66
N PHE A 319 44.27 0.11 6.61
CA PHE A 319 45.59 0.22 5.99
C PHE A 319 46.62 0.83 6.96
N ASN A 320 46.26 1.92 7.65
CA ASN A 320 47.11 2.56 8.65
C ASN A 320 47.38 1.65 9.86
N ASP A 321 46.39 0.86 10.26
CA ASP A 321 46.49 -0.16 11.31
C ASP A 321 47.29 -1.41 10.86
N ARG A 322 47.81 -1.42 9.63
CA ARG A 322 48.51 -2.56 8.99
C ARG A 322 47.68 -3.84 8.93
N ASN A 323 46.36 -3.73 8.99
CA ASN A 323 45.43 -4.83 8.83
C ASN A 323 45.12 -5.02 7.34
N TRP A 324 46.10 -5.57 6.62
CA TRP A 324 46.12 -5.66 5.15
C TRP A 324 44.90 -6.39 4.57
N GLU A 325 44.47 -7.48 5.18
CA GLU A 325 43.31 -8.24 4.73
C GLU A 325 42.00 -7.46 4.86
N ARG A 326 41.81 -6.75 5.98
CA ARG A 326 40.63 -5.91 6.19
C ARG A 326 40.64 -4.71 5.26
N ALA A 327 41.80 -4.05 5.10
CA ALA A 327 41.97 -2.94 4.18
C ALA A 327 41.63 -3.35 2.74
N ARG A 328 42.13 -4.50 2.28
CA ARG A 328 41.86 -5.04 0.95
C ARG A 328 40.36 -5.17 0.67
N ARG A 329 39.60 -5.76 1.61
CA ARG A 329 38.15 -5.94 1.45
C ARG A 329 37.42 -4.61 1.34
N HIS A 330 37.67 -3.68 2.26
CA HIS A 330 37.04 -2.37 2.25
C HIS A 330 37.35 -1.59 0.96
N PHE A 331 38.59 -1.61 0.49
CA PHE A 331 38.95 -0.97 -0.78
C PHE A 331 38.31 -1.67 -1.99
N GLN A 332 38.19 -2.99 -2.01
CA GLN A 332 37.47 -3.69 -3.07
C GLN A 332 35.98 -3.33 -3.11
N ASP A 333 35.34 -3.15 -1.95
CA ASP A 333 33.95 -2.72 -1.87
C ASP A 333 33.78 -1.25 -2.29
N ALA A 334 34.69 -0.37 -1.86
CA ALA A 334 34.75 1.01 -2.35
C ALA A 334 34.93 1.06 -3.88
N ARG A 335 35.76 0.18 -4.46
CA ARG A 335 36.00 0.13 -5.91
C ARG A 335 34.72 -0.19 -6.71
N LYS A 336 33.85 -1.07 -6.20
CA LYS A 336 32.56 -1.40 -6.83
C LYS A 336 31.63 -0.18 -6.89
N LEU A 337 31.77 0.74 -5.94
CA LEU A 337 30.92 1.92 -5.80
C LEU A 337 31.50 3.18 -6.43
N ALA A 338 32.77 3.15 -6.86
CA ALA A 338 33.44 4.29 -7.48
C ALA A 338 32.61 4.88 -8.63
N ALA A 339 32.51 6.20 -8.64
CA ALA A 339 31.73 6.98 -9.61
C ALA A 339 32.56 7.43 -10.81
N GLY A 340 33.91 7.40 -10.70
CA GLY A 340 34.79 7.87 -11.75
C GLY A 340 36.18 7.22 -11.74
N PRO A 341 36.94 7.42 -12.83
CA PRO A 341 38.27 6.82 -13.01
C PRO A 341 39.28 7.30 -11.96
N ASP A 342 39.13 8.51 -11.42
CA ASP A 342 40.05 9.06 -10.41
C ASP A 342 39.96 8.31 -9.09
N GLN A 343 38.74 8.12 -8.57
CA GLN A 343 38.48 7.27 -7.40
C GLN A 343 38.98 5.84 -7.62
N GLY A 344 38.78 5.30 -8.83
CA GLY A 344 39.28 3.98 -9.20
C GLY A 344 40.81 3.87 -9.15
N ARG A 345 41.52 4.87 -9.69
CA ARG A 345 42.99 4.93 -9.67
C ARG A 345 43.55 5.03 -8.26
N GLU A 346 42.95 5.88 -7.43
CA GLU A 346 43.37 6.05 -6.03
C GLU A 346 43.23 4.75 -5.23
N ILE A 347 42.06 4.09 -5.32
CA ILE A 347 41.81 2.81 -4.66
C ILE A 347 42.77 1.74 -5.17
N GLN A 348 43.04 1.71 -6.47
CA GLN A 348 43.99 0.75 -7.04
C GLN A 348 45.39 0.94 -6.45
N GLY A 349 45.84 2.18 -6.26
CA GLY A 349 47.12 2.47 -5.62
C GLY A 349 47.24 1.91 -4.19
N TYR A 350 46.15 1.90 -3.42
CA TYR A 350 46.13 1.24 -2.11
C TYR A 350 46.16 -0.28 -2.23
N LEU A 351 45.36 -0.86 -3.14
CA LEU A 351 45.31 -2.31 -3.35
C LEU A 351 46.67 -2.86 -3.77
N ASP A 352 47.38 -2.19 -4.69
CA ASP A 352 48.72 -2.62 -5.14
C ASP A 352 49.72 -2.65 -3.96
N ARG A 353 49.70 -1.61 -3.11
CA ARG A 353 50.55 -1.57 -1.89
C ARG A 353 50.19 -2.69 -0.92
N ILE A 354 48.90 -2.95 -0.73
CA ILE A 354 48.41 -4.03 0.14
C ILE A 354 48.87 -5.40 -0.39
N GLU A 355 48.81 -5.64 -1.70
CA GLU A 355 49.24 -6.90 -2.30
C GLU A 355 50.73 -7.18 -2.09
N VAL A 356 51.58 -6.14 -2.21
CA VAL A 356 53.02 -6.25 -1.89
C VAL A 356 53.19 -6.68 -0.42
N GLN A 357 52.49 -6.03 0.52
CA GLN A 357 52.59 -6.34 1.94
C GLN A 357 52.10 -7.76 2.28
N LEU A 358 50.97 -8.19 1.69
CA LEU A 358 50.44 -9.54 1.88
C LEU A 358 51.39 -10.60 1.33
N LYS A 359 52.00 -10.36 0.17
CA LYS A 359 52.99 -11.26 -0.42
C LYS A 359 54.22 -11.40 0.49
N GLN A 360 54.73 -10.28 0.99
CA GLN A 360 55.86 -10.26 1.92
C GLN A 360 55.53 -10.99 3.23
N ALA A 361 54.36 -10.74 3.82
CA ALA A 361 53.90 -11.45 5.02
C ALA A 361 53.78 -12.96 4.79
N GLY A 362 53.27 -13.38 3.62
CA GLY A 362 53.20 -14.78 3.23
C GLY A 362 54.59 -15.44 3.09
N GLN A 363 55.54 -14.74 2.48
CA GLN A 363 56.93 -15.20 2.37
C GLN A 363 57.58 -15.36 3.74
N ILE A 364 57.41 -14.38 4.63
CA ILE A 364 57.89 -14.45 6.02
C ILE A 364 57.29 -15.66 6.73
N GLY A 365 55.97 -15.87 6.62
CA GLY A 365 55.30 -17.03 7.21
C GLY A 365 55.85 -18.37 6.71
N GLN A 366 56.15 -18.49 5.41
CA GLN A 366 56.78 -19.68 4.84
C GLN A 366 58.19 -19.91 5.37
N LEU A 367 59.00 -18.86 5.48
CA LEU A 367 60.37 -18.92 6.01
C LEU A 367 60.38 -19.31 7.49
N VAL A 368 59.50 -18.72 8.29
CA VAL A 368 59.33 -19.08 9.70
C VAL A 368 58.87 -20.54 9.82
N ALA A 369 57.89 -20.98 9.05
CA ALA A 369 57.44 -22.37 9.04
C ALA A 369 58.52 -23.37 8.59
N ALA A 370 59.35 -23.00 7.61
CA ALA A 370 60.51 -23.79 7.21
C ALA A 370 61.53 -23.90 8.36
N ALA A 371 61.88 -22.78 8.99
CA ALA A 371 62.76 -22.77 10.15
C ALA A 371 62.24 -23.67 11.28
N ARG A 372 60.92 -23.67 11.53
CA ARG A 372 60.31 -24.57 12.53
C ARG A 372 60.59 -26.04 12.25
N ARG A 373 60.37 -26.46 11.00
CA ARG A 373 60.60 -27.85 10.58
C ARG A 373 62.07 -28.24 10.69
N ASP A 374 62.99 -27.32 10.38
CA ASP A 374 64.42 -27.57 10.50
C ASP A 374 64.89 -27.64 11.95
N ILE A 375 64.37 -26.79 12.84
CA ILE A 375 64.60 -26.86 14.28
C ILE A 375 64.15 -28.22 14.84
N GLN A 376 62.95 -28.67 14.46
CA GLN A 376 62.41 -29.98 14.85
C GLN A 376 63.32 -31.14 14.40
N ALA A 377 63.84 -31.04 13.18
CA ALA A 377 64.74 -32.05 12.62
C ALA A 377 66.20 -31.94 13.11
N GLY A 378 66.50 -31.02 14.03
CA GLY A 378 67.85 -30.78 14.55
C GLY A 378 68.80 -30.10 13.56
N ARG A 379 68.29 -29.63 12.41
CA ARG A 379 69.07 -28.95 11.37
C ARG A 379 69.23 -27.46 11.70
N LYS A 380 70.26 -27.13 12.48
CA LYS A 380 70.50 -25.76 12.98
C LYS A 380 70.81 -24.74 11.86
N GLU A 381 71.71 -25.06 10.93
CA GLU A 381 72.13 -24.12 9.89
C GLU A 381 70.99 -23.70 8.94
N PRO A 382 70.19 -24.62 8.36
CA PRO A 382 69.05 -24.24 7.50
C PRO A 382 67.98 -23.42 8.23
N ALA A 383 67.77 -23.70 9.52
CA ALA A 383 66.87 -22.92 10.35
C ALA A 383 67.36 -21.49 10.58
N LEU A 384 68.66 -21.31 10.88
CA LEU A 384 69.27 -19.98 11.02
C LEU A 384 69.13 -19.18 9.73
N GLN A 385 69.44 -19.79 8.59
CA GLN A 385 69.32 -19.15 7.28
C GLN A 385 67.89 -18.69 7.00
N SER A 386 66.89 -19.56 7.24
CA SER A 386 65.47 -19.24 7.02
C SER A 386 65.00 -18.09 7.93
N LEU A 387 65.42 -18.06 9.20
CA LEU A 387 65.08 -16.99 10.14
C LEU A 387 65.77 -15.66 9.80
N GLN A 388 67.03 -15.70 9.38
CA GLN A 388 67.74 -14.51 8.90
C GLN A 388 67.09 -13.93 7.65
N GLN A 389 66.66 -14.77 6.71
CA GLN A 389 65.91 -14.32 5.53
C GLN A 389 64.56 -13.72 5.93
N ALA A 390 63.84 -14.31 6.89
CA ALA A 390 62.60 -13.75 7.40
C ALA A 390 62.81 -12.36 8.03
N LEU A 391 63.89 -12.18 8.80
CA LEU A 391 64.24 -10.90 9.43
C LEU A 391 64.82 -9.87 8.46
N ALA A 392 65.42 -10.32 7.34
CA ALA A 392 65.79 -9.42 6.25
C ALA A 392 64.55 -8.83 5.56
N LEU A 393 63.47 -9.60 5.47
CA LEU A 393 62.19 -9.14 4.94
C LEU A 393 61.42 -8.29 5.96
N ASP A 394 61.39 -8.67 7.23
CA ASP A 394 60.80 -7.87 8.30
C ASP A 394 61.71 -7.87 9.53
N PRO A 395 62.54 -6.81 9.70
CA PRO A 395 63.43 -6.69 10.84
C PRO A 395 62.72 -6.64 12.19
N ASN A 396 61.41 -6.44 12.22
CA ASN A 396 60.61 -6.37 13.45
C ASN A 396 59.74 -7.60 13.69
N ASN A 397 59.88 -8.66 12.90
CA ASN A 397 59.13 -9.88 13.10
C ASN A 397 59.49 -10.53 14.45
N SER A 398 58.55 -10.45 15.41
CA SER A 398 58.76 -10.87 16.79
C SER A 398 59.03 -12.38 16.91
N GLU A 399 58.31 -13.17 16.11
CA GLU A 399 58.42 -14.62 16.09
C GLU A 399 59.79 -15.06 15.56
N ALA A 400 60.21 -14.55 14.40
CA ALA A 400 61.52 -14.86 13.83
C ALA A 400 62.67 -14.42 14.74
N LYS A 401 62.58 -13.24 15.38
CA LYS A 401 63.54 -12.77 16.40
C LYS A 401 63.64 -13.74 17.57
N THR A 402 62.49 -14.16 18.09
CA THR A 402 62.41 -15.06 19.24
C THR A 402 63.06 -16.40 18.92
N LEU A 403 62.72 -17.00 17.77
CA LEU A 403 63.28 -18.27 17.35
C LEU A 403 64.78 -18.19 17.08
N LEU A 404 65.25 -17.09 16.48
CA LEU A 404 66.66 -16.88 16.24
C LEU A 404 67.45 -16.81 17.55
N GLY A 405 66.98 -16.02 18.53
CA GLY A 405 67.62 -15.91 19.84
C GLY A 405 67.66 -17.25 20.59
N MET A 406 66.57 -18.01 20.53
CA MET A 406 66.53 -19.36 21.13
C MET A 406 67.50 -20.31 20.44
N LEU A 407 67.54 -20.33 19.11
CA LEU A 407 68.42 -21.22 18.34
C LEU A 407 69.91 -20.88 18.54
N GLN A 408 70.24 -19.60 18.76
CA GLN A 408 71.60 -19.15 19.07
C GLN A 408 72.03 -19.54 20.49
N SER A 409 71.13 -19.41 21.47
CA SER A 409 71.40 -19.76 22.88
C SER A 409 71.38 -21.28 23.15
N ALA A 410 70.66 -22.05 22.34
CA ALA A 410 70.53 -23.50 22.49
C ALA A 410 71.61 -24.26 21.70
N GLY A 411 72.27 -25.21 22.37
CA GLY A 411 73.24 -26.12 21.75
C GLY A 411 72.62 -27.11 20.75
N SER A 412 71.31 -27.39 20.84
CA SER A 412 70.57 -28.27 19.92
C SER A 412 69.12 -27.79 19.72
N GLY A 413 68.48 -28.19 18.61
CA GLY A 413 67.07 -27.84 18.31
C GLY A 413 66.07 -28.39 19.34
N GLN A 414 66.43 -29.47 20.02
CA GLN A 414 65.64 -30.06 21.11
C GLN A 414 65.64 -29.19 22.39
N ALA A 415 66.75 -28.49 22.66
CA ALA A 415 66.84 -27.56 23.77
C ALA A 415 66.00 -26.28 23.55
N VAL A 416 65.70 -25.91 22.31
CA VAL A 416 64.90 -24.71 21.96
C VAL A 416 63.46 -24.83 22.47
N TYR A 417 62.74 -25.90 22.11
CA TYR A 417 61.34 -26.03 22.53
C TYR A 417 61.19 -26.48 23.99
N GLN A 418 62.16 -27.21 24.55
CA GLN A 418 62.18 -27.46 26.00
C GLN A 418 62.29 -26.16 26.80
N THR A 419 63.04 -25.18 26.28
CA THR A 419 63.14 -23.84 26.87
C THR A 419 61.81 -23.08 26.77
N LEU A 420 61.11 -23.16 25.64
CA LEU A 420 59.77 -22.57 25.48
C LEU A 420 58.76 -23.11 26.50
N LEU A 421 58.69 -24.44 26.65
CA LEU A 421 57.81 -25.07 27.63
C LEU A 421 58.17 -24.62 29.05
N LYS A 422 59.46 -24.65 29.41
CA LYS A 422 59.93 -24.25 30.74
C LYS A 422 59.62 -22.78 31.04
N ASN A 423 59.86 -21.87 30.09
CA ASN A 423 59.57 -20.46 30.22
C ASN A 423 58.07 -20.21 30.34
N GLY A 424 57.25 -20.86 29.53
CA GLY A 424 55.79 -20.74 29.62
C GLY A 424 55.24 -21.16 30.98
N ILE A 425 55.76 -22.25 31.57
CA ILE A 425 55.37 -22.71 32.91
C ILE A 425 55.82 -21.69 33.96
N ARG A 426 57.07 -21.23 33.88
CA ARG A 426 57.61 -20.22 34.80
C ARG A 426 56.80 -18.93 34.74
N ASP A 427 56.52 -18.42 33.55
CA ASP A 427 55.84 -17.15 33.35
C ASP A 427 54.39 -17.20 33.84
N TYR A 428 53.71 -18.36 33.71
CA TYR A 428 52.41 -18.60 34.34
C TYR A 428 52.48 -18.40 35.87
N PHE A 429 53.45 -19.04 36.53
CA PHE A 429 53.59 -18.92 37.99
C PHE A 429 54.06 -17.55 38.46
N LEU A 430 54.68 -16.75 37.57
CA LEU A 430 55.02 -15.34 37.82
C LEU A 430 53.85 -14.39 37.54
N GLY A 431 52.68 -14.89 37.15
CA GLY A 431 51.50 -14.07 36.80
C GLY A 431 51.59 -13.37 35.43
N LYS A 432 52.59 -13.73 34.61
CA LYS A 432 52.81 -13.22 33.25
C LYS A 432 52.02 -14.06 32.25
N TYR A 433 50.70 -13.97 32.32
CA TYR A 433 49.79 -14.84 31.57
C TYR A 433 49.91 -14.68 30.04
N PRO A 434 49.98 -13.46 29.47
CA PRO A 434 50.16 -13.29 28.02
C PRO A 434 51.44 -13.93 27.50
N GLU A 435 52.56 -13.75 28.22
CA GLU A 435 53.86 -14.32 27.88
C GLU A 435 53.89 -15.84 28.01
N SER A 436 53.17 -16.38 29.01
CA SER A 436 52.96 -17.81 29.17
C SER A 436 52.21 -18.40 27.97
N VAL A 437 51.07 -17.80 27.60
CA VAL A 437 50.26 -18.24 26.45
C VAL A 437 51.09 -18.19 25.17
N ALA A 438 51.82 -17.10 24.94
CA ALA A 438 52.69 -16.95 23.77
C ALA A 438 53.77 -18.05 23.72
N SER A 439 54.47 -18.29 24.83
CA SER A 439 55.52 -19.30 24.92
C SER A 439 54.98 -20.72 24.70
N MET A 440 53.79 -21.03 25.22
CA MET A 440 53.15 -22.33 25.09
C MET A 440 52.57 -22.59 23.70
N LYS A 441 51.93 -21.58 23.09
CA LYS A 441 51.49 -21.66 21.68
C LYS A 441 52.69 -21.84 20.75
N ASN A 442 53.79 -21.14 21.04
CA ASN A 442 55.05 -21.36 20.36
C ASN A 442 55.53 -22.80 20.56
N TYR A 443 55.58 -23.33 21.80
CA TYR A 443 55.95 -24.73 22.05
C TYR A 443 55.13 -25.72 21.22
N LEU A 444 53.80 -25.58 21.21
CA LEU A 444 52.89 -26.47 20.47
C LEU A 444 53.12 -26.42 18.95
N SER A 445 53.66 -25.32 18.42
CA SER A 445 54.08 -25.24 17.02
C SER A 445 55.34 -26.06 16.70
N PHE A 446 56.14 -26.42 17.73
CA PHE A 446 57.38 -27.20 17.58
C PHE A 446 57.28 -28.63 18.07
N SER A 447 56.45 -28.93 19.07
CA SER A 447 56.39 -30.27 19.63
C SER A 447 55.00 -30.59 20.16
N THR A 448 54.58 -31.83 19.89
CA THR A 448 53.37 -32.42 20.46
C THR A 448 53.66 -33.30 21.67
N GLU A 449 54.94 -33.51 22.02
CA GLU A 449 55.37 -34.47 23.04
C GLU A 449 54.75 -34.19 24.42
N LYS A 450 54.62 -32.90 24.79
CA LYS A 450 53.95 -32.45 26.01
C LYS A 450 52.73 -31.58 25.70
N ALA A 451 52.01 -31.89 24.62
CA ALA A 451 50.86 -31.11 24.16
C ALA A 451 49.79 -30.94 25.26
N GLY A 452 49.52 -32.00 26.03
CA GLY A 452 48.58 -31.94 27.15
C GLY A 452 48.98 -30.92 28.21
N LEU A 453 50.27 -30.87 28.55
CA LEU A 453 50.81 -29.93 29.54
C LEU A 453 50.78 -28.49 29.03
N ALA A 454 51.15 -28.27 27.77
CA ALA A 454 51.13 -26.93 27.17
C ALA A 454 49.71 -26.38 27.01
N ASN A 455 48.78 -27.19 26.49
CA ASN A 455 47.37 -26.82 26.41
C ASN A 455 46.77 -26.53 27.79
N PHE A 456 47.18 -27.31 28.81
CA PHE A 456 46.75 -27.06 30.18
C PHE A 456 47.16 -25.66 30.64
N PHE A 457 48.44 -25.28 30.47
CA PHE A 457 48.92 -23.97 30.90
C PHE A 457 48.39 -22.80 30.04
N ILE A 458 48.13 -23.00 28.74
CA ILE A 458 47.41 -21.99 27.92
C ILE A 458 46.03 -21.74 28.50
N GLY A 459 45.26 -22.83 28.71
CA GLY A 459 43.92 -22.73 29.25
C GLY A 459 43.91 -22.10 30.64
N ALA A 460 44.81 -22.54 31.52
CA ALA A 460 44.95 -21.98 32.87
C ALA A 460 45.32 -20.49 32.85
N ALA A 461 46.22 -20.06 31.97
CA ALA A 461 46.64 -18.67 31.84
C ALA A 461 45.49 -17.77 31.34
N LEU A 462 44.80 -18.15 30.26
CA LEU A 462 43.68 -17.39 29.70
C LEU A 462 42.52 -17.25 30.69
N VAL A 463 42.20 -18.34 31.40
CA VAL A 463 41.18 -18.33 32.46
C VAL A 463 41.59 -17.46 33.63
N SER A 464 42.86 -17.54 34.07
CA SER A 464 43.37 -16.71 35.17
C SER A 464 43.30 -15.23 34.82
N GLU A 465 43.76 -14.86 33.64
CA GLU A 465 43.70 -13.49 33.13
C GLU A 465 42.26 -12.99 33.03
N TYR A 466 41.33 -13.78 32.50
CA TYR A 466 39.90 -13.43 32.44
C TYR A 466 39.33 -13.08 33.82
N TYR A 467 39.66 -13.85 34.86
CA TYR A 467 39.13 -13.60 36.21
C TYR A 467 39.82 -12.42 36.92
N LEU A 468 41.04 -12.08 36.52
CA LEU A 468 41.82 -10.97 37.08
C LEU A 468 41.65 -9.65 36.33
N ALA A 469 41.23 -9.69 35.06
CA ALA A 469 41.02 -8.52 34.22
C ALA A 469 39.79 -7.70 34.67
N ARG A 470 39.90 -6.36 34.55
CA ARG A 470 38.77 -5.43 34.79
C ARG A 470 37.72 -5.51 33.69
N GLU A 471 38.15 -5.74 32.45
CA GLU A 471 37.29 -5.95 31.29
C GLU A 471 37.39 -7.41 30.86
N ARG A 472 36.26 -8.12 30.91
CA ARG A 472 36.19 -9.57 30.70
C ARG A 472 35.84 -9.89 29.25
N SER A 473 36.74 -10.56 28.52
CA SER A 473 36.47 -11.08 27.17
C SER A 473 35.84 -12.47 27.22
N ALA A 474 34.60 -12.61 26.73
CA ALA A 474 33.93 -13.90 26.64
C ALA A 474 34.69 -14.88 25.72
N GLU A 475 35.23 -14.36 24.60
CA GLU A 475 36.02 -15.14 23.65
C GLU A 475 37.29 -15.72 24.29
N GLN A 476 37.95 -14.95 25.16
CA GLN A 476 39.14 -15.39 25.89
C GLN A 476 38.83 -16.53 26.87
N LEU A 477 37.69 -16.45 27.58
CA LEU A 477 37.25 -17.52 28.48
C LEU A 477 36.93 -18.81 27.71
N ASP A 478 36.26 -18.68 26.57
CA ASP A 478 35.91 -19.81 25.71
C ASP A 478 37.15 -20.48 25.11
N GLU A 479 38.12 -19.69 24.64
CA GLU A 479 39.42 -20.19 24.20
C GLU A 479 40.15 -20.93 25.34
N GLY A 480 40.17 -20.35 26.55
CA GLY A 480 40.78 -20.97 27.72
C GLY A 480 40.14 -22.31 28.08
N ARG A 481 38.81 -22.40 28.06
CA ARG A 481 38.06 -23.65 28.29
C ARG A 481 38.34 -24.70 27.21
N ARG A 482 38.47 -24.28 25.95
CA ARG A 482 38.82 -25.18 24.85
C ARG A 482 40.18 -25.82 25.08
N HIS A 483 41.20 -25.04 25.42
CA HIS A 483 42.54 -25.57 25.68
C HIS A 483 42.60 -26.49 26.92
N LEU A 484 41.87 -26.19 28.00
CA LEU A 484 41.75 -27.11 29.14
C LEU A 484 41.11 -28.45 28.74
N ARG A 485 40.11 -28.41 27.86
CA ARG A 485 39.45 -29.62 27.33
C ARG A 485 40.41 -30.43 26.45
N GLU A 486 41.12 -29.78 25.54
CA GLU A 486 42.14 -30.41 24.68
C GLU A 486 43.26 -31.06 25.51
N ALA A 487 43.70 -30.39 26.58
CA ALA A 487 44.68 -30.94 27.51
C ALA A 487 44.18 -32.25 28.14
N ARG A 488 42.94 -32.27 28.64
CA ARG A 488 42.32 -33.46 29.26
C ARG A 488 42.13 -34.61 28.27
N GLN A 489 41.87 -34.30 27.01
CA GLN A 489 41.68 -35.29 25.95
C GLN A 489 43.00 -35.82 25.38
N THR A 490 44.14 -35.25 25.76
CA THR A 490 45.44 -35.73 25.30
C THR A 490 45.73 -37.11 25.92
N ALA A 491 45.94 -38.11 25.06
CA ALA A 491 46.14 -39.50 25.49
C ALA A 491 47.30 -39.64 26.49
N GLY A 492 47.02 -40.26 27.64
CA GLY A 492 48.01 -40.51 28.70
C GLY A 492 48.44 -39.27 29.49
N PHE A 493 47.84 -38.10 29.26
CA PHE A 493 48.16 -36.90 30.03
C PHE A 493 47.44 -36.90 31.38
N THR A 494 48.21 -36.79 32.46
CA THR A 494 47.72 -36.44 33.78
C THR A 494 48.52 -35.26 34.31
N LEU A 495 47.85 -34.41 35.08
CA LEU A 495 48.50 -33.23 35.65
C LEU A 495 49.52 -33.68 36.71
N PRO A 496 50.81 -33.27 36.63
CA PRO A 496 51.80 -33.68 37.62
C PRO A 496 51.37 -33.26 39.05
N PRO A 497 51.48 -34.15 40.06
CA PRO A 497 51.04 -33.83 41.43
C PRO A 497 51.63 -32.55 42.03
N PRO A 498 52.93 -32.21 41.83
CA PRO A 498 53.48 -30.96 42.32
C PRO A 498 52.84 -29.73 41.65
N VAL A 499 52.54 -29.81 40.35
CA VAL A 499 51.86 -28.74 39.61
C VAL A 499 50.43 -28.60 40.10
N ARG A 500 49.73 -29.71 40.32
CA ARG A 500 48.36 -29.74 40.85
C ARG A 500 48.22 -28.97 42.17
N ALA A 501 49.18 -29.16 43.09
CA ALA A 501 49.17 -28.52 44.40
C ALA A 501 49.35 -26.99 44.34
N MET A 502 49.92 -26.46 43.26
CA MET A 502 50.22 -25.03 43.10
C MET A 502 49.14 -24.25 42.33
N LEU A 503 48.05 -24.91 41.92
CA LEU A 503 47.01 -24.31 41.09
C LEU A 503 45.81 -23.87 41.91
N SER A 504 45.10 -22.85 41.42
CA SER A 504 43.87 -22.40 42.06
C SER A 504 42.78 -23.49 41.97
N PRO A 505 41.95 -23.65 43.01
CA PRO A 505 40.84 -24.61 42.98
C PRO A 505 39.89 -24.42 41.79
N ARG A 506 39.73 -23.17 41.35
CA ARG A 506 38.86 -22.81 40.22
C ARG A 506 39.37 -23.33 38.87
N ILE A 507 40.69 -23.32 38.64
CA ILE A 507 41.27 -23.85 37.41
C ILE A 507 41.20 -25.38 37.40
N LEU A 508 41.47 -26.00 38.55
CA LEU A 508 41.33 -27.45 38.72
C LEU A 508 39.89 -27.90 38.48
N GLU A 509 38.92 -27.17 39.02
CA GLU A 509 37.50 -27.43 38.80
C GLU A 509 37.13 -27.40 37.31
N LEU A 510 37.54 -26.35 36.59
CA LEU A 510 37.27 -26.20 35.15
C LEU A 510 37.94 -27.29 34.30
N PHE A 511 39.14 -27.71 34.68
CA PHE A 511 39.86 -28.78 34.00
C PHE A 511 39.22 -30.15 34.25
N GLU A 512 38.83 -30.46 35.49
CA GLU A 512 38.34 -31.79 35.89
C GLU A 512 36.89 -32.03 35.49
N ARG A 513 36.00 -31.08 35.81
CA ARG A 513 34.56 -31.29 35.63
C ARG A 513 34.15 -31.20 34.16
N GLY A 514 34.94 -30.52 33.32
CA GLY A 514 34.57 -30.22 31.95
C GLY A 514 33.43 -29.20 31.94
N ALA A 515 33.68 -28.02 31.41
CA ALA A 515 32.66 -26.98 31.33
C ALA A 515 31.41 -27.49 30.60
N SER A 516 30.30 -27.60 31.35
CA SER A 516 28.94 -27.50 30.82
C SER A 516 28.75 -26.16 30.14
#